data_AF-A0A7C5SIJ5-F1
#
_entry.id   AF-A0A7C5SIJ5-F1
#
_cell.length_a   1.000
_cell.length_b   1.000
_cell.length_c   1.000
_cell.angle_alpha   90.00
_cell.angle_beta   90.00
_cell.angle_gamma   90.00
#
_symmetry.space_group_name_H-M   'P 1'
#
loop_
_entity.id
_entity.type
_entity.pdbx_description
1 polymer ?
#
loop_
_entity_poly.entity_id
_entity_poly.type
_entity_poly.pdbx_seq_one_letter_code
_entity_poly.pdbx_strand_id
1 'polypeptide(L)'
;MQPRKNEPALTWPMLLGRWVEFARSAVSLPETGEAGRYRRSVAPLITLHAVTHALAELDLLPPEDRPPAIDRAEILIEQSETGLREIWGDPPPEITAFIDDARAAIVTRAHCVTAEPGRPAVLEWTVRANRAVFPHPGEILDALAPVAPTARLHVPTPGVPFFRGAVAACLEAGTSAGDQAIEHIAALVSAFLGPDAEGPAAADQPRQVYRQFDFARGGPVRDVIAPMSATGTPGQPLLVPGLLDGRVQPVPLPPRMNEDLGILPVVGADGADGVDADGA
;
A
#
# COMPACT_ATOMS: atom_id res chain seq x y z
N MET A 1 17.38 8.60 16.72
CA MET A 1 16.00 8.22 16.34
C MET A 1 15.92 6.70 16.47
N GLN A 2 15.42 6.20 17.60
CA GLN A 2 15.38 4.76 17.89
C GLN A 2 14.17 4.12 17.19
N PRO A 3 14.30 2.92 16.60
CA PRO A 3 13.16 2.18 16.08
C PRO A 3 12.23 1.83 17.25
N ARG A 4 10.93 2.13 17.12
CA ARG A 4 9.90 1.72 18.09
C ARG A 4 9.94 0.19 18.17
N LYS A 5 10.35 -0.35 19.31
CA LYS A 5 10.25 -1.78 19.62
C LYS A 5 8.81 -2.23 19.44
N ASN A 6 8.61 -3.37 18.76
CA ASN A 6 7.34 -4.08 18.58
C ASN A 6 6.37 -3.85 19.75
N GLU A 7 5.44 -2.91 19.58
CA GLU A 7 4.29 -2.81 20.46
C GLU A 7 3.47 -4.10 20.25
N PRO A 8 3.15 -4.85 21.31
CA PRO A 8 2.29 -6.02 21.19
C PRO A 8 0.99 -5.57 20.51
N ALA A 9 0.50 -6.36 19.54
CA ALA A 9 -0.74 -6.08 18.83
C ALA A 9 -1.84 -5.73 19.83
N LEU A 10 -2.19 -4.45 19.89
CA LEU A 10 -3.17 -3.90 20.83
C LEU A 10 -4.53 -4.48 20.45
N THR A 11 -5.08 -5.36 21.29
CA THR A 11 -6.43 -5.89 21.07
C THR A 11 -7.47 -4.77 21.24
N TRP A 12 -8.62 -4.89 20.58
CA TRP A 12 -9.73 -3.91 20.69
C TRP A 12 -10.07 -3.49 22.13
N PRO A 13 -10.18 -4.42 23.11
CA PRO A 13 -10.42 -4.05 24.50
C PRO A 13 -9.31 -3.19 25.11
N MET A 14 -8.04 -3.45 24.76
CA MET A 14 -6.92 -2.64 25.23
C MET A 14 -6.92 -1.25 24.60
N LEU A 15 -7.27 -1.16 23.31
CA LEU A 15 -7.41 0.12 22.60
C LEU A 15 -8.52 0.97 23.24
N LEU A 16 -9.69 0.37 23.46
CA LEU A 16 -10.80 1.05 24.14
C LEU A 16 -10.43 1.46 25.57
N GLY A 17 -9.74 0.60 26.32
CA GLY A 17 -9.22 0.93 27.65
C GLY A 17 -8.31 2.16 27.64
N ARG A 18 -7.36 2.21 26.70
CA ARG A 18 -6.46 3.35 26.52
C ARG A 18 -7.22 4.63 26.15
N TRP A 19 -8.26 4.56 25.34
CA TRP A 19 -9.11 5.72 25.01
C TRP A 19 -9.94 6.20 26.18
N VAL A 20 -10.48 5.29 27.01
CA VAL A 20 -11.18 5.64 28.24
C VAL A 20 -10.24 6.31 29.24
N GLU A 21 -9.03 5.81 29.38
CA GLU A 21 -7.98 6.42 30.22
C GLU A 21 -7.57 7.81 29.70
N PHE A 22 -7.37 7.93 28.39
CA PHE A 22 -7.05 9.21 27.74
C PHE A 22 -8.18 10.23 27.91
N ALA A 23 -9.43 9.82 27.72
CA ALA A 23 -10.59 10.68 27.93
C ALA A 23 -10.71 11.11 29.41
N ARG A 24 -10.49 10.19 30.35
CA ARG A 24 -10.50 10.49 31.79
C ARG A 24 -9.39 11.45 32.19
N SER A 25 -8.17 11.27 31.68
CA SER A 25 -7.06 12.18 31.99
C SER A 25 -7.30 13.57 31.39
N ALA A 26 -7.90 13.65 30.21
CA ALA A 26 -8.23 14.91 29.57
C ALA A 26 -9.25 15.75 30.36
N VAL A 27 -10.19 15.14 31.09
CA VAL A 27 -11.15 15.87 31.96
C VAL A 27 -10.42 16.69 33.03
N SER A 28 -9.24 16.26 33.47
CA SER A 28 -8.44 16.96 34.47
C SER A 28 -7.66 18.16 33.91
N LEU A 29 -7.58 18.31 32.59
CA LEU A 29 -6.86 19.42 31.96
C LEU A 29 -7.61 20.75 32.15
N PRO A 30 -6.88 21.87 32.29
CA PRO A 30 -7.47 23.21 32.26
C PRO A 30 -8.33 23.43 31.01
N GLU A 31 -9.37 24.24 31.12
CA GLU A 31 -10.28 24.53 30.00
C GLU A 31 -9.72 25.58 29.03
N THR A 32 -8.68 26.32 29.45
CA THR A 32 -8.10 27.43 28.69
C THR A 32 -6.67 27.13 28.23
N GLY A 33 -6.20 27.93 27.29
CA GLY A 33 -4.85 27.81 26.72
C GLY A 33 -4.66 26.54 25.90
N GLU A 34 -3.42 26.07 25.84
CA GLU A 34 -3.03 24.89 25.06
C GLU A 34 -3.62 23.59 25.64
N ALA A 35 -3.58 23.43 26.96
CA ALA A 35 -4.19 22.27 27.62
C ALA A 35 -5.70 22.17 27.34
N GLY A 36 -6.41 23.31 27.30
CA GLY A 36 -7.82 23.36 26.90
C GLY A 36 -8.06 22.95 25.46
N ARG A 37 -7.16 23.32 24.54
CA ARG A 37 -7.22 22.87 23.13
C ARG A 37 -7.03 21.37 23.02
N TYR A 38 -6.04 20.80 23.72
CA TYR A 38 -5.87 19.34 23.79
C TYR A 38 -7.09 18.64 24.38
N ARG A 39 -7.64 19.16 25.49
CA ARG A 39 -8.86 18.63 26.09
C ARG A 39 -10.03 18.58 25.12
N ARG A 40 -10.22 19.63 24.31
CA ARG A 40 -11.28 19.68 23.28
C ARG A 40 -11.00 18.79 22.07
N SER A 41 -9.74 18.48 21.80
CA SER A 41 -9.33 17.63 20.65
C SER A 41 -9.58 16.14 20.89
N VAL A 42 -9.79 15.73 22.15
CA VAL A 42 -9.89 14.31 22.53
C VAL A 42 -11.00 13.57 21.79
N ALA A 43 -12.20 14.14 21.71
CA ALA A 43 -13.32 13.48 21.03
C ALA A 43 -13.08 13.32 19.51
N PRO A 44 -12.70 14.37 18.75
CA PRO A 44 -12.31 14.21 17.34
C PRO A 44 -11.17 13.20 17.12
N LEU A 45 -10.13 13.19 17.97
CA LEU A 45 -9.02 12.25 17.85
C LEU A 45 -9.45 10.79 18.08
N ILE A 46 -10.32 10.56 19.08
CA ILE A 46 -10.93 9.23 19.30
C ILE A 46 -11.74 8.81 18.08
N THR A 47 -12.54 9.72 17.51
CA THR A 47 -13.35 9.43 16.31
C THR A 47 -12.47 9.06 15.12
N LEU A 48 -11.45 9.85 14.79
CA LEU A 48 -10.53 9.56 13.69
C LEU A 48 -9.92 8.17 13.84
N HIS A 49 -9.39 7.86 15.03
CA HIS A 49 -8.76 6.57 15.26
C HIS A 49 -9.77 5.41 15.22
N ALA A 50 -10.96 5.58 15.81
CA ALA A 50 -12.00 4.56 15.78
C ALA A 50 -12.47 4.27 14.35
N VAL A 51 -12.63 5.30 13.51
CA VAL A 51 -13.00 5.14 12.10
C VAL A 51 -11.88 4.43 11.33
N THR A 52 -10.61 4.79 11.54
CA THR A 52 -9.46 4.10 10.93
C THR A 52 -9.46 2.60 11.22
N HIS A 53 -9.70 2.19 12.46
CA HIS A 53 -9.77 0.77 12.81
C HIS A 53 -11.04 0.09 12.27
N ALA A 54 -12.19 0.75 12.34
CA ALA A 54 -13.43 0.19 11.78
C ALA A 54 -13.32 -0.04 10.27
N LEU A 55 -12.64 0.86 9.54
CA LEU A 55 -12.36 0.69 8.12
C LEU A 55 -11.46 -0.53 7.83
N ALA A 56 -10.58 -0.93 8.76
CA ALA A 56 -9.79 -2.15 8.61
C ALA A 56 -10.63 -3.44 8.70
N GLU A 57 -11.80 -3.37 9.35
CA GLU A 57 -12.73 -4.48 9.56
C GLU A 57 -13.95 -4.41 8.62
N LEU A 58 -13.91 -3.55 7.61
CA LEU A 58 -15.01 -3.32 6.69
C LEU A 58 -15.48 -4.59 5.98
N ASP A 59 -14.57 -5.56 5.79
CA ASP A 59 -14.87 -6.85 5.19
C ASP A 59 -15.77 -7.75 6.04
N LEU A 60 -15.93 -7.45 7.34
CA LEU A 60 -16.89 -8.12 8.21
C LEU A 60 -18.34 -7.70 7.93
N LEU A 61 -18.55 -6.58 7.22
CA LEU A 61 -19.88 -6.15 6.80
C LEU A 61 -20.34 -6.91 5.54
N PRO A 62 -21.66 -7.17 5.42
CA PRO A 62 -22.26 -7.58 4.15
C PRO A 62 -21.85 -6.63 3.01
N PRO A 63 -21.55 -7.12 1.80
CA PRO A 63 -21.10 -6.27 0.70
C PRO A 63 -21.98 -5.05 0.41
N GLU A 64 -23.30 -5.19 0.54
CA GLU A 64 -24.29 -4.13 0.37
C GLU A 64 -24.20 -3.00 1.42
N ASP A 65 -23.67 -3.31 2.60
CA ASP A 65 -23.54 -2.36 3.72
C ASP A 65 -22.19 -1.62 3.69
N ARG A 66 -21.23 -2.09 2.88
CA ARG A 66 -19.88 -1.51 2.84
C ARG A 66 -19.84 -0.10 2.20
N PRO A 67 -20.48 0.18 1.05
CA PRO A 67 -20.50 1.54 0.49
C PRO A 67 -21.08 2.59 1.46
N PRO A 68 -22.27 2.41 2.07
CA PRO A 68 -22.80 3.40 3.01
C PRO A 68 -21.95 3.52 4.29
N ALA A 69 -21.23 2.47 4.69
CA ALA A 69 -20.27 2.55 5.79
C ALA A 69 -19.05 3.41 5.44
N ILE A 70 -18.56 3.36 4.20
CA ILE A 70 -17.50 4.26 3.71
C ILE A 70 -17.99 5.70 3.65
N ASP A 71 -19.16 5.95 3.05
CA ASP A 71 -19.72 7.30 2.98
C ASP A 71 -19.86 7.91 4.38
N ARG A 72 -20.29 7.10 5.35
CA ARG A 72 -20.36 7.51 6.75
C ARG A 72 -18.99 7.77 7.37
N ALA A 73 -18.00 6.93 7.07
CA ALA A 73 -16.62 7.12 7.54
C ALA A 73 -16.04 8.44 7.00
N GLU A 74 -16.29 8.78 5.73
CA GLU A 74 -15.83 10.02 5.10
C GLU A 74 -16.37 11.25 5.85
N ILE A 75 -17.69 11.28 6.06
CA ILE A 75 -18.35 12.37 6.81
C ILE A 75 -17.77 12.51 8.22
N LEU A 76 -17.54 11.40 8.93
CA LEU A 76 -16.99 11.43 10.29
C LEU A 76 -15.54 11.95 10.33
N ILE A 77 -14.73 11.60 9.34
CA ILE A 77 -13.36 12.10 9.20
C ILE A 77 -13.40 13.61 8.93
N GLU A 78 -14.21 14.06 7.97
CA GLU A 78 -14.33 15.48 7.61
C GLU A 78 -14.81 16.34 8.79
N GLN A 79 -15.83 15.87 9.53
CA GLN A 79 -16.34 16.55 10.73
C GLN A 79 -15.27 16.65 11.82
N SER A 80 -14.53 15.57 12.06
CA SER A 80 -13.47 15.53 13.07
C SER A 80 -12.31 16.45 12.71
N GLU A 81 -11.89 16.44 11.44
CA GLU A 81 -10.85 17.33 10.92
C GLU A 81 -11.26 18.80 10.99
N THR A 82 -12.51 19.11 10.60
CA THR A 82 -13.06 20.47 10.69
C THR A 82 -13.04 20.95 12.14
N GLY A 83 -13.53 20.13 13.09
CA GLY A 83 -13.51 20.46 14.50
C GLY A 83 -12.10 20.66 15.05
N LEU A 84 -11.11 19.87 14.60
CA LEU A 84 -9.71 20.06 14.99
C LEU A 84 -9.13 21.36 14.43
N ARG A 85 -9.43 21.73 13.19
CA ARG A 85 -9.05 23.02 12.61
C ARG A 85 -9.71 24.20 13.32
N GLU A 86 -10.95 24.07 13.76
CA GLU A 86 -11.59 25.12 14.57
C GLU A 86 -10.90 25.31 15.94
N ILE A 87 -10.39 24.23 16.53
CA ILE A 87 -9.68 24.28 17.82
C ILE A 87 -8.28 24.91 17.68
N TRP A 88 -7.56 24.58 16.61
CA TRP A 88 -6.13 24.90 16.46
C TRP A 88 -5.83 26.00 15.44
N GLY A 89 -6.71 26.22 14.46
CA GLY A 89 -6.38 26.88 13.19
C GLY A 89 -5.51 25.96 12.34
N ASP A 90 -4.22 25.95 12.66
CA ASP A 90 -3.24 25.03 12.09
C ASP A 90 -2.91 23.93 13.12
N PRO A 91 -3.36 22.68 12.91
CA PRO A 91 -3.13 21.61 13.87
C PRO A 91 -1.64 21.27 14.02
N PRO A 92 -1.18 20.94 15.25
CA PRO A 92 0.19 20.48 15.45
C PRO A 92 0.45 19.15 14.72
N PRO A 93 1.72 18.84 14.38
CA PRO A 93 2.07 17.69 13.54
C PRO A 93 1.53 16.36 14.05
N GLU A 94 1.48 16.16 15.37
CA GLU A 94 0.96 14.92 15.95
C GLU A 94 -0.53 14.72 15.66
N ILE A 95 -1.31 15.80 15.59
CA ILE A 95 -2.74 15.74 15.26
C ILE A 95 -2.94 15.59 13.75
N THR A 96 -2.13 16.29 12.95
CA THR A 96 -2.13 16.15 11.49
C THR A 96 -1.87 14.71 11.08
N ALA A 97 -0.96 14.00 11.77
CA ALA A 97 -0.72 12.58 11.52
C ALA A 97 -1.98 11.70 11.69
N PHE A 98 -2.83 11.95 12.71
CA PHE A 98 -4.09 11.21 12.86
C PHE A 98 -5.08 11.49 11.73
N ILE A 99 -5.12 12.73 11.22
CA ILE A 99 -5.97 13.11 10.10
C ILE A 99 -5.49 12.40 8.83
N ASP A 100 -4.19 12.44 8.57
CA ASP A 100 -3.57 11.81 7.41
C ASP A 100 -3.75 10.28 7.44
N ASP A 101 -3.57 9.64 8.59
CA ASP A 101 -3.80 8.20 8.78
C ASP A 101 -5.26 7.82 8.46
N ALA A 102 -6.23 8.59 8.95
CA ALA A 102 -7.64 8.34 8.68
C ALA A 102 -8.01 8.54 7.20
N ARG A 103 -7.46 9.58 6.56
CA ARG A 103 -7.62 9.84 5.12
C ARG A 103 -7.00 8.73 4.27
N ALA A 104 -5.81 8.27 4.63
CA ALA A 104 -5.16 7.16 3.93
C ALA A 104 -5.99 5.86 4.06
N ALA A 105 -6.54 5.60 5.25
CA ALA A 105 -7.35 4.41 5.49
C ALA A 105 -8.64 4.40 4.65
N ILE A 106 -9.35 5.52 4.54
CA ILE A 106 -10.58 5.57 3.73
C ILE A 106 -10.29 5.47 2.24
N VAL A 107 -9.23 6.11 1.73
CA VAL A 107 -8.82 5.96 0.32
C VAL A 107 -8.50 4.51 0.01
N THR A 108 -7.73 3.85 0.88
CA THR A 108 -7.38 2.44 0.73
C THR A 108 -8.63 1.55 0.67
N ARG A 109 -9.63 1.81 1.53
CA ARG A 109 -10.80 0.93 1.67
C ARG A 109 -11.95 1.24 0.71
N ALA A 110 -12.13 2.50 0.32
CA ALA A 110 -13.06 2.88 -0.75
C ALA A 110 -12.71 2.17 -2.06
N HIS A 111 -11.42 1.95 -2.31
CA HIS A 111 -10.95 1.21 -3.47
C HIS A 111 -11.25 -0.30 -3.36
N CYS A 112 -11.30 -0.88 -2.16
CA CYS A 112 -11.62 -2.31 -1.96
C CYS A 112 -13.11 -2.63 -2.09
N VAL A 113 -14.00 -1.75 -1.63
CA VAL A 113 -15.46 -2.04 -1.53
C VAL A 113 -16.18 -2.00 -2.86
N THR A 114 -15.64 -1.25 -3.81
CA THR A 114 -16.16 -1.17 -5.17
C THR A 114 -15.73 -2.37 -6.03
N ALA A 115 -14.86 -3.25 -5.51
CA ALA A 115 -14.63 -4.56 -6.11
C ALA A 115 -15.85 -5.46 -5.81
N GLU A 116 -16.45 -6.03 -6.87
CA GLU A 116 -17.52 -7.01 -6.69
C GLU A 116 -17.07 -8.17 -5.77
N PRO A 117 -17.95 -8.73 -4.93
CA PRO A 117 -17.61 -9.88 -4.09
C PRO A 117 -17.04 -11.03 -4.92
N GLY A 118 -15.79 -11.42 -4.63
CA GLY A 118 -15.06 -12.46 -5.37
C GLY A 118 -14.17 -11.94 -6.50
N ARG A 119 -14.16 -10.63 -6.74
CA ARG A 119 -13.25 -10.00 -7.71
C ARG A 119 -11.97 -9.54 -7.01
N PRO A 120 -10.79 -9.99 -7.44
CA PRO A 120 -9.55 -9.50 -6.86
C PRO A 120 -9.38 -8.02 -7.21
N ALA A 121 -9.33 -7.16 -6.19
CA ALA A 121 -8.99 -5.75 -6.35
C ALA A 121 -7.55 -5.58 -6.88
N VAL A 122 -6.70 -6.57 -6.65
CA VAL A 122 -5.30 -6.59 -7.01
C VAL A 122 -4.94 -7.88 -7.74
N LEU A 123 -4.29 -7.73 -8.89
CA LEU A 123 -3.69 -8.81 -9.65
C LEU A 123 -2.16 -8.65 -9.64
N GLU A 124 -1.45 -9.74 -9.35
CA GLU A 124 0.00 -9.76 -9.30
C GLU A 124 0.60 -10.80 -10.23
N TRP A 125 1.76 -10.48 -10.77
CA TRP A 125 2.61 -11.41 -11.50
C TRP A 125 3.87 -11.67 -10.72
N THR A 126 4.33 -12.92 -10.72
CA THR A 126 5.52 -13.35 -9.98
C THR A 126 6.58 -13.85 -10.94
N VAL A 127 7.84 -13.52 -10.69
CA VAL A 127 8.96 -14.00 -11.50
C VAL A 127 9.15 -15.50 -11.29
N ARG A 128 9.14 -16.26 -12.37
CA ARG A 128 9.36 -17.71 -12.40
C ARG A 128 10.79 -18.08 -12.77
N ALA A 129 11.44 -17.28 -13.62
CA ALA A 129 12.82 -17.49 -14.01
C ALA A 129 13.76 -17.24 -12.81
N ASN A 130 14.92 -17.92 -12.79
CA ASN A 130 15.93 -17.66 -11.75
C ASN A 130 16.44 -16.22 -11.82
N ARG A 131 16.44 -15.63 -13.02
CA ARG A 131 16.80 -14.25 -13.29
C ARG A 131 16.02 -13.78 -14.51
N ALA A 132 15.31 -12.66 -14.37
CA ALA A 132 14.55 -12.02 -15.44
C ALA A 132 14.96 -10.54 -15.55
N VAL A 133 15.06 -10.02 -16.78
CA VAL A 133 15.25 -8.59 -17.02
C VAL A 133 14.20 -8.16 -18.01
N PHE A 134 13.37 -7.21 -17.62
CA PHE A 134 12.23 -6.79 -18.44
C PHE A 134 12.58 -5.56 -19.29
N PRO A 135 12.01 -5.46 -20.51
CA PRO A 135 12.22 -4.31 -21.38
C PRO A 135 11.50 -3.07 -20.85
N HIS A 136 11.70 -1.93 -21.53
CA HIS A 136 10.99 -0.70 -21.20
C HIS A 136 9.47 -0.86 -21.44
N PRO A 137 8.60 -0.48 -20.49
CA PRO A 137 7.15 -0.74 -20.56
C PRO A 137 6.38 0.28 -21.42
N GLY A 138 7.05 1.19 -22.12
CA GLY A 138 6.40 2.32 -22.82
C GLY A 138 5.27 1.89 -23.77
N GLU A 139 5.53 0.89 -24.62
CA GLU A 139 4.56 0.40 -25.60
C GLU A 139 3.31 -0.18 -24.95
N ILE A 140 3.46 -0.95 -23.85
CA ILE A 140 2.32 -1.50 -23.13
C ILE A 140 1.55 -0.41 -22.36
N LEU A 141 2.24 0.56 -21.77
CA LEU A 141 1.57 1.65 -21.03
C LEU A 141 0.71 2.51 -21.97
N ASP A 142 1.20 2.80 -23.17
CA ASP A 142 0.44 3.51 -24.20
C ASP A 142 -0.79 2.72 -24.65
N ALA A 143 -0.67 1.39 -24.78
CA ALA A 143 -1.79 0.51 -25.13
C ALA A 143 -2.83 0.39 -24.01
N LEU A 144 -2.40 0.45 -22.74
CA LEU A 144 -3.26 0.27 -21.57
C LEU A 144 -4.02 1.55 -21.18
N ALA A 145 -3.41 2.73 -21.33
CA ALA A 145 -4.01 4.01 -20.96
C ALA A 145 -5.47 4.22 -21.44
N PRO A 146 -5.85 3.92 -22.70
CA PRO A 146 -7.23 4.13 -23.17
C PRO A 146 -8.25 3.12 -22.60
N VAL A 147 -7.81 1.94 -22.14
CA VAL A 147 -8.69 0.86 -21.68
C VAL A 147 -8.73 0.70 -20.17
N ALA A 148 -7.88 1.43 -19.44
CA ALA A 148 -7.68 1.30 -18.00
C ALA A 148 -7.76 2.66 -17.26
N PRO A 149 -8.85 3.44 -17.41
CA PRO A 149 -8.91 4.86 -17.02
C PRO A 149 -8.80 5.12 -15.50
N THR A 150 -8.92 4.08 -14.68
CA THR A 150 -8.85 4.14 -13.21
C THR A 150 -7.85 3.14 -12.65
N ALA A 151 -7.15 2.40 -13.51
CA ALA A 151 -6.22 1.38 -13.04
C ALA A 151 -4.91 1.99 -12.57
N ARG A 152 -4.28 1.30 -11.61
CA ARG A 152 -2.90 1.56 -11.20
C ARG A 152 -2.08 0.35 -11.53
N LEU A 153 -1.01 0.54 -12.28
CA LEU A 153 -0.11 -0.53 -12.70
C LEU A 153 1.30 -0.16 -12.29
N HIS A 154 1.88 -1.00 -11.43
CA HIS A 154 3.30 -0.99 -11.12
C HIS A 154 3.99 -2.05 -11.99
N VAL A 155 5.06 -1.62 -12.66
CA VAL A 155 5.80 -2.41 -13.64
C VAL A 155 7.26 -2.57 -13.20
N PRO A 156 7.99 -3.57 -13.70
CA PRO A 156 9.41 -3.71 -13.41
C PRO A 156 10.20 -2.47 -13.80
N THR A 157 11.18 -2.08 -12.98
CA THR A 157 12.19 -1.10 -13.40
C THR A 157 12.97 -1.70 -14.58
N PRO A 158 12.97 -1.04 -15.75
CA PRO A 158 13.53 -1.63 -16.94
C PRO A 158 15.04 -1.82 -16.81
N GLY A 159 15.55 -2.94 -17.32
CA GLY A 159 16.97 -3.27 -17.27
C GLY A 159 17.47 -3.76 -15.90
N VAL A 160 16.66 -3.70 -14.84
CA VAL A 160 17.06 -4.22 -13.53
C VAL A 160 16.70 -5.71 -13.44
N PRO A 161 17.62 -6.58 -12.97
CA PRO A 161 17.31 -7.99 -12.81
C PRO A 161 16.35 -8.21 -11.66
N PHE A 162 15.36 -9.09 -11.87
CA PHE A 162 14.49 -9.67 -10.85
C PHE A 162 14.81 -11.15 -10.71
N PHE A 163 14.53 -11.71 -9.53
CA PHE A 163 14.81 -13.11 -9.22
C PHE A 163 13.53 -13.88 -8.90
N ARG A 164 13.60 -15.21 -8.99
CA ARG A 164 12.47 -16.12 -8.78
C ARG A 164 11.73 -15.80 -7.47
N GLY A 165 10.41 -15.71 -7.54
CA GLY A 165 9.54 -15.41 -6.41
C GLY A 165 9.27 -13.91 -6.21
N ALA A 166 10.04 -13.01 -6.85
CA ALA A 166 9.78 -11.57 -6.78
C ALA A 166 8.48 -11.19 -7.50
N VAL A 167 7.78 -10.17 -6.99
CA VAL A 167 6.64 -9.57 -7.71
C VAL A 167 7.18 -8.81 -8.92
N ALA A 168 6.74 -9.20 -10.11
CA ALA A 168 7.13 -8.62 -11.39
C ALA A 168 6.23 -7.44 -11.77
N ALA A 169 4.94 -7.53 -11.51
CA ALA A 169 3.99 -6.45 -11.75
C ALA A 169 2.82 -6.56 -10.79
N CYS A 170 2.19 -5.43 -10.51
CA CYS A 170 1.00 -5.34 -9.68
C CYS A 170 -0.01 -4.39 -10.32
N LEU A 171 -1.20 -4.89 -10.60
CA LEU A 171 -2.34 -4.16 -11.14
C LEU A 171 -3.41 -4.03 -10.07
N GLU A 172 -3.72 -2.81 -9.69
CA GLU A 172 -4.95 -2.51 -8.95
C GLU A 172 -6.01 -2.14 -9.99
N ALA A 173 -6.98 -3.04 -10.16
CA ALA A 173 -8.05 -2.81 -11.12
C ALA A 173 -8.98 -1.72 -10.57
N GLY A 174 -9.05 -0.61 -11.28
CA GLY A 174 -9.93 0.49 -10.89
C GLY A 174 -11.40 0.08 -10.93
N THR A 175 -12.20 0.79 -10.14
CA THR A 175 -13.61 0.49 -9.83
C THR A 175 -14.54 0.47 -11.05
N SER A 176 -14.12 1.07 -12.16
CA SER A 176 -14.91 1.23 -13.38
C SER A 176 -14.57 0.26 -14.50
N ALA A 177 -13.53 -0.57 -14.35
CA ALA A 177 -13.17 -1.56 -15.37
C ALA A 177 -14.12 -2.76 -15.29
N GLY A 178 -14.78 -3.12 -16.40
CA GLY A 178 -15.53 -4.39 -16.51
C GLY A 178 -14.59 -5.60 -16.61
N ASP A 179 -15.09 -6.82 -16.40
CA ASP A 179 -14.25 -8.04 -16.38
C ASP A 179 -13.47 -8.26 -17.67
N GLN A 180 -14.11 -8.03 -18.82
CA GLN A 180 -13.44 -8.10 -20.11
C GLN A 180 -12.28 -7.10 -20.23
N ALA A 181 -12.39 -5.92 -19.61
CA ALA A 181 -11.31 -4.94 -19.60
C ALA A 181 -10.16 -5.43 -18.70
N ILE A 182 -10.45 -5.98 -17.51
CA ILE A 182 -9.43 -6.56 -16.64
C ILE A 182 -8.71 -7.72 -17.32
N GLU A 183 -9.45 -8.66 -17.92
CA GLU A 183 -8.86 -9.78 -18.66
C GLU A 183 -7.96 -9.29 -19.80
N HIS A 184 -8.40 -8.27 -20.53
CA HIS A 184 -7.62 -7.66 -21.60
C HIS A 184 -6.33 -7.00 -21.08
N ILE A 185 -6.43 -6.20 -20.01
CA ILE A 185 -5.27 -5.57 -19.35
C ILE A 185 -4.30 -6.66 -18.86
N ALA A 186 -4.81 -7.67 -18.18
CA ALA A 186 -4.02 -8.77 -17.67
C ALA A 186 -3.31 -9.56 -18.78
N ALA A 187 -3.97 -9.79 -19.91
CA ALA A 187 -3.37 -10.43 -21.07
C ALA A 187 -2.22 -9.59 -21.65
N LEU A 188 -2.38 -8.27 -21.75
CA LEU A 188 -1.32 -7.37 -22.21
C LEU A 188 -0.13 -7.40 -21.25
N VAL A 189 -0.35 -7.30 -19.93
CA VAL A 189 0.73 -7.35 -18.93
C VAL A 189 1.46 -8.69 -18.97
N SER A 190 0.74 -9.79 -19.10
CA SER A 190 1.32 -11.14 -19.22
C SER A 190 2.18 -11.27 -20.48
N ALA A 191 1.72 -10.71 -21.61
CA ALA A 191 2.49 -10.71 -22.85
C ALA A 191 3.78 -9.88 -22.75
N PHE A 192 3.73 -8.74 -22.06
CA PHE A 192 4.91 -7.89 -21.81
C PHE A 192 5.94 -8.57 -20.91
N LEU A 193 5.50 -9.24 -19.84
CA LEU A 193 6.41 -9.96 -18.94
C LEU A 193 6.97 -11.25 -19.56
N GLY A 194 6.23 -11.83 -20.52
CA GLY A 194 6.67 -13.03 -21.24
C GLY A 194 6.76 -14.27 -20.33
N PRO A 195 7.52 -15.30 -20.75
CA PRO A 195 7.57 -16.60 -20.07
C PRO A 195 8.35 -16.61 -18.75
N ASP A 196 9.01 -15.50 -18.42
CA ASP A 196 9.83 -15.33 -17.23
C ASP A 196 9.00 -14.99 -15.99
N ALA A 197 7.74 -14.61 -16.16
CA ALA A 197 6.77 -14.39 -15.09
C ALA A 197 5.55 -15.32 -15.23
N GLU A 198 4.88 -15.56 -14.12
CA GLU A 198 3.60 -16.27 -14.03
C GLU A 198 2.54 -15.36 -13.41
N GLY A 199 1.27 -15.59 -13.75
CA GLY A 199 0.14 -14.79 -13.30
C GLY A 199 -0.83 -14.43 -14.44
N PRO A 200 -1.80 -13.54 -14.17
CA PRO A 200 -2.03 -12.90 -12.88
C PRO A 200 -2.55 -13.88 -11.81
N ALA A 201 -2.17 -13.65 -10.56
CA ALA A 201 -2.80 -14.22 -9.38
C ALA A 201 -3.50 -13.12 -8.57
N ALA A 202 -4.61 -13.47 -7.92
CA ALA A 202 -5.26 -12.58 -6.97
C ALA A 202 -4.34 -12.30 -5.75
N ALA A 203 -4.28 -11.05 -5.32
CA ALA A 203 -3.61 -10.65 -4.10
C ALA A 203 -4.54 -9.82 -3.20
N ASP A 204 -4.33 -9.90 -1.89
CA ASP A 204 -5.13 -9.14 -0.92
C ASP A 204 -4.83 -7.63 -0.97
N GLN A 205 -3.58 -7.28 -1.31
CA GLN A 205 -3.10 -5.90 -1.39
C GLN A 205 -1.89 -5.81 -2.32
N PRO A 206 -1.60 -4.64 -2.92
CA PRO A 206 -0.46 -4.49 -3.81
C PRO A 206 0.87 -4.61 -3.06
N ARG A 207 1.79 -5.42 -3.59
CA ARG A 207 3.12 -5.62 -3.01
C ARG A 207 4.23 -5.05 -3.90
N GLN A 208 5.29 -4.60 -3.24
CA GLN A 208 6.51 -4.05 -3.82
C GLN A 208 7.69 -4.95 -3.49
N VAL A 209 8.71 -4.93 -4.35
CA VAL A 209 9.98 -5.62 -4.15
C VAL A 209 11.06 -4.56 -3.86
N TYR A 210 11.78 -4.73 -2.75
CA TYR A 210 12.83 -3.82 -2.33
C TYR A 210 14.18 -4.53 -2.33
N ARG A 211 15.13 -4.05 -3.14
CA ARG A 211 16.51 -4.54 -3.12
C ARG A 211 17.27 -3.96 -1.95
N GLN A 212 17.73 -4.83 -1.06
CA GLN A 212 18.53 -4.44 0.10
C GLN A 212 20.01 -4.53 -0.21
N PHE A 213 20.75 -3.55 0.30
CA PHE A 213 22.19 -3.42 0.11
C PHE A 213 22.92 -3.59 1.44
N ASP A 214 24.03 -4.30 1.40
CA ASP A 214 25.02 -4.32 2.47
C ASP A 214 26.25 -3.55 1.97
N PHE A 215 26.39 -2.32 2.44
CA PHE A 215 27.51 -1.46 2.06
C PHE A 215 28.87 -1.97 2.56
N ALA A 216 28.89 -2.80 3.60
CA ALA A 216 30.14 -3.42 4.07
C ALA A 216 30.56 -4.57 3.14
N ARG A 217 29.60 -5.29 2.53
CA ARG A 217 29.84 -6.33 1.52
C ARG A 217 29.95 -5.78 0.09
N GLY A 218 29.64 -4.50 -0.10
CA GLY A 218 29.83 -3.79 -1.36
C GLY A 218 28.79 -4.10 -2.43
N GLY A 219 27.54 -4.43 -2.06
CA GLY A 219 26.52 -4.73 -3.06
C GLY A 219 25.16 -5.12 -2.50
N PRO A 220 24.22 -5.46 -3.40
CA PRO A 220 22.91 -5.97 -3.01
C PRO A 220 23.04 -7.38 -2.44
N VAL A 221 22.21 -7.69 -1.44
CA VAL A 221 22.29 -8.96 -0.70
C VAL A 221 21.03 -9.79 -0.75
N ARG A 222 19.86 -9.17 -0.98
CA ARG A 222 18.55 -9.83 -1.11
C ARG A 222 17.51 -8.87 -1.64
N ASP A 223 16.42 -9.43 -2.12
CA ASP A 223 15.18 -8.71 -2.44
C ASP A 223 14.12 -9.03 -1.37
N VAL A 224 13.40 -8.01 -0.90
CA VAL A 224 12.35 -8.12 0.12
C VAL A 224 11.00 -7.74 -0.45
N ILE A 225 10.02 -8.62 -0.35
CA ILE A 225 8.63 -8.35 -0.73
C ILE A 225 7.89 -7.77 0.47
N ALA A 226 7.27 -6.61 0.30
CA ALA A 226 6.45 -5.98 1.34
C ALA A 226 5.21 -5.33 0.72
N PRO A 227 4.11 -5.17 1.47
CA PRO A 227 2.98 -4.35 1.02
C PRO A 227 3.42 -2.94 0.64
N MET A 228 2.84 -2.36 -0.41
CA MET A 228 3.13 -0.97 -0.80
C MET A 228 2.70 0.05 0.27
N SER A 229 1.74 -0.34 1.13
CA SER A 229 1.31 0.43 2.30
C SER A 229 2.28 0.38 3.47
N ALA A 230 3.27 -0.52 3.45
CA ALA A 230 4.24 -0.65 4.53
C ALA A 230 5.18 0.56 4.57
N THR A 231 5.19 1.27 5.69
CA THR A 231 6.06 2.44 5.87
C THR A 231 7.47 2.01 6.27
N GLY A 232 8.48 2.58 5.60
CA GLY A 232 9.89 2.43 6.01
C GLY A 232 10.56 1.11 5.66
N THR A 233 10.03 0.33 4.71
CA THR A 233 10.73 -0.86 4.19
C THR A 233 12.08 -0.46 3.59
N PRO A 234 13.22 -0.93 4.13
CA PRO A 234 14.52 -0.53 3.64
C PRO A 234 14.85 -1.22 2.32
N GLY A 235 15.46 -0.47 1.40
CA GLY A 235 15.92 -0.97 0.10
C GLY A 235 15.48 -0.07 -1.05
N GLN A 236 16.00 -0.36 -2.24
CA GLN A 236 15.60 0.30 -3.49
C GLN A 236 14.34 -0.39 -4.04
N PRO A 237 13.23 0.33 -4.28
CA PRO A 237 12.05 -0.27 -4.92
C PRO A 237 12.39 -0.70 -6.34
N LEU A 238 11.94 -1.90 -6.72
CA LEU A 238 12.20 -2.46 -8.04
C LEU A 238 11.00 -2.31 -8.98
N LEU A 239 9.78 -2.15 -8.46
CA LEU A 239 8.64 -1.75 -9.28
C LEU A 239 8.51 -0.23 -9.28
N VAL A 240 8.20 0.31 -10.45
CA VAL A 240 7.91 1.74 -10.67
C VAL A 240 6.47 1.91 -11.11
N PRO A 241 5.81 3.03 -10.78
CA PRO A 241 4.49 3.30 -11.29
C PRO A 241 4.56 3.49 -12.81
N GLY A 242 3.81 2.69 -13.56
CA GLY A 242 3.64 2.82 -15.01
C GLY A 242 2.31 3.50 -15.36
N LEU A 243 1.24 3.15 -14.63
CA LEU A 243 -0.05 3.85 -14.67
C LEU A 243 -0.46 4.26 -13.27
N LEU A 244 -0.92 5.50 -13.12
CA LEU A 244 -1.62 5.99 -11.93
C LEU A 244 -2.94 6.59 -12.36
N ASP A 245 -4.04 6.00 -11.90
CA ASP A 245 -5.41 6.40 -12.23
C ASP A 245 -5.59 6.57 -13.75
N GLY A 246 -5.15 5.55 -14.50
CA GLY A 246 -5.20 5.50 -15.97
C GLY A 246 -4.23 6.43 -16.72
N ARG A 247 -3.40 7.20 -16.01
CA ARG A 247 -2.41 8.09 -16.62
C ARG A 247 -1.04 7.46 -16.67
N VAL A 248 -0.45 7.43 -17.88
CA VAL A 248 0.93 6.99 -18.10
C VAL A 248 1.88 7.84 -17.27
N GLN A 249 2.74 7.16 -16.52
CA GLN A 249 3.80 7.77 -15.74
C GLN A 249 5.14 7.68 -16.47
N PRO A 250 6.05 8.65 -16.27
CA PRO A 250 7.38 8.58 -16.83
C PRO A 250 8.17 7.44 -16.18
N VAL A 251 8.56 6.46 -17.00
CA VAL A 251 9.46 5.36 -16.59
C VAL A 251 10.89 5.70 -17.04
N PRO A 252 11.91 5.60 -16.16
CA PRO A 252 13.28 5.89 -16.54
C PRO A 252 13.80 4.88 -17.55
N LEU A 253 14.72 5.33 -18.42
CA LEU A 253 15.44 4.44 -19.31
C LEU A 253 16.29 3.45 -18.51
N PRO A 254 16.50 2.22 -19.04
CA PRO A 254 17.33 1.24 -18.37
C PRO A 254 18.76 1.75 -18.15
N PRO A 255 19.40 1.36 -17.02
CA PRO A 255 20.79 1.73 -16.76
C PRO A 255 21.71 1.20 -17.87
N ARG A 256 22.75 1.98 -18.22
CA ARG A 256 23.66 1.66 -19.33
C ARG A 256 24.59 0.47 -19.08
N MET A 257 24.78 0.09 -17.81
CA MET A 257 25.57 -1.07 -17.42
C MET A 257 24.69 -2.04 -16.66
N ASN A 258 24.51 -3.24 -17.23
CA ASN A 258 24.07 -4.38 -16.46
C ASN A 258 25.31 -4.99 -15.83
N GLU A 259 25.60 -4.64 -14.59
CA GLU A 259 26.48 -5.49 -13.79
C GLU A 259 25.83 -6.88 -13.71
N ASP A 260 26.65 -7.91 -13.91
CA ASP A 260 26.20 -9.29 -13.80
C ASP A 260 25.96 -9.61 -12.32
N LEU A 261 24.78 -9.21 -11.85
CA LEU A 261 24.30 -9.49 -10.52
C LEU A 261 24.00 -10.99 -10.41
N GLY A 262 24.71 -11.65 -9.49
CA GLY A 262 24.41 -13.01 -9.07
C GLY A 262 22.98 -13.13 -8.54
N ILE A 263 22.45 -14.34 -8.49
CA ILE A 263 21.11 -14.62 -7.99
C ILE A 263 21.01 -14.16 -6.53
N LEU A 264 20.03 -13.32 -6.23
CA LEU A 264 19.74 -12.89 -4.87
C LEU A 264 18.54 -13.66 -4.32
N PRO A 265 18.54 -13.99 -3.02
CA PRO A 265 17.36 -14.56 -2.38
C PRO A 265 16.24 -13.52 -2.34
N VAL A 266 15.01 -14.00 -2.53
CA VAL A 266 13.78 -13.21 -2.39
C VAL A 266 13.06 -13.67 -1.13
N VAL A 267 12.75 -12.74 -0.22
CA VAL A 267 12.11 -13.04 1.06
C VAL A 267 10.90 -12.14 1.32
N GLY A 268 9.86 -12.64 1.98
CA GLY A 268 8.81 -11.79 2.53
C GLY A 268 9.32 -10.92 3.68
N ALA A 269 8.72 -9.75 3.89
CA ALA A 269 9.08 -8.82 4.98
C ALA A 269 9.03 -9.48 6.37
N ASP A 270 8.13 -10.44 6.57
CA ASP A 270 7.95 -11.18 7.82
C ASP A 270 8.92 -12.38 7.96
N GLY A 271 9.76 -12.63 6.95
CA GLY A 271 10.71 -13.74 6.93
C GLY A 271 10.11 -15.12 6.69
N ALA A 272 8.79 -15.22 6.43
CA ALA A 272 8.07 -16.49 6.33
C ALA A 272 8.06 -17.12 4.92
N ASP A 273 8.21 -16.33 3.85
CA ASP A 273 7.98 -16.79 2.47
C ASP A 273 9.24 -16.87 1.59
N GLY A 274 10.37 -17.28 2.17
CA GLY A 274 11.62 -17.43 1.41
C GLY A 274 11.54 -18.61 0.44
N VAL A 275 11.69 -18.35 -0.87
CA VAL A 275 12.07 -19.39 -1.83
C VAL A 275 13.60 -19.51 -1.73
N ASP A 276 14.08 -20.61 -1.14
CA ASP A 276 15.52 -20.85 -1.03
C ASP A 276 16.16 -20.86 -2.43
N ALA A 277 17.23 -20.07 -2.59
CA ALA A 277 17.96 -19.94 -3.85
C ALA A 277 18.71 -21.23 -4.27
N ASP A 278 18.76 -22.24 -3.40
CA ASP A 278 19.58 -23.47 -3.54
C ASP A 278 18.84 -24.66 -4.18
N GLY A 279 17.72 -24.43 -4.86
CA GLY A 279 17.00 -25.46 -5.61
C GLY A 279 17.38 -25.54 -7.11
N ALA A 280 18.65 -25.81 -7.44
CA ALA A 280 19.09 -26.17 -8.80
C ALA A 280 20.19 -27.23 -8.77
#